data_AF-A0A9W6PPJ0-F1
#
_entry.id   AF-A0A9W6PPJ0-F1
#
_cell.length_a   1.000
_cell.length_b   1.000
_cell.length_c   1.000
_cell.angle_alpha   90.00
_cell.angle_beta   90.00
_cell.angle_gamma   90.00
#
_symmetry.space_group_name_H-M   'P 1'
#
loop_
_entity.id
_entity.type
_entity.pdbx_description
1 polymer ?
#
loop_
_entity_poly.entity_id
_entity_poly.type
_entity_poly.pdbx_seq_one_letter_code
_entity_poly.pdbx_strand_id
1 'polypeptide(L)'
;MSDNDKTLGRRGLLRTAVAGAALLPVAGAVPAAAADEPQQHGGGSGESGGSGGETAFTWLGNSGWRIEGNGHTVLFDPYLTRFPTHGFDAATPLTVAADVVDRHIGEPELVLVSHSHWDHFNDVPYIARSRGVRVVGTATTCHLLRAMGVAPAQLVVVKGGEVLDFGGYTVRVVASLHSRNAEHRYWAPGTLTAPPATPPGTIGELVEGDTLAFQVRFGDGPSTLLTGASDFVEHTFAGLRPDIAMIAVESTARTTHRYVPRLLQALDHPRTVVPVHWDDFETPLTEPAAQAPGTDLDGLLAQVRRLSPRTRVIRPEHLATLHLRA
;
A
#
# COMPACT_ATOMS: atom_id res chain seq x y z
N MET A 1 -39.29 51.41 37.80
CA MET A 1 -40.70 51.02 37.65
C MET A 1 -40.72 49.91 36.60
N SER A 2 -40.97 48.68 37.07
CA SER A 2 -41.13 47.35 36.45
C SER A 2 -40.32 46.97 35.20
N ASP A 3 -39.47 45.93 35.24
CA ASP A 3 -39.68 44.47 35.36
C ASP A 3 -40.18 43.76 34.10
N ASN A 4 -39.30 42.94 33.51
CA ASN A 4 -39.33 41.47 33.38
C ASN A 4 -38.64 41.06 32.05
N ASP A 5 -37.52 40.34 32.01
CA ASP A 5 -37.13 39.02 32.56
C ASP A 5 -37.18 37.90 31.51
N LYS A 6 -36.05 37.18 31.43
CA LYS A 6 -35.80 35.74 31.14
C LYS A 6 -34.61 35.52 30.20
N THR A 7 -33.38 35.49 30.73
CA THR A 7 -32.64 34.35 31.32
C THR A 7 -32.12 33.31 30.32
N LEU A 8 -30.79 33.32 30.13
CA LEU A 8 -29.98 32.18 29.70
C LEU A 8 -29.16 31.72 30.91
N GLY A 9 -29.07 30.41 31.15
CA GLY A 9 -28.18 29.88 32.16
C GLY A 9 -27.90 28.39 31.97
N ARG A 10 -26.61 28.03 31.86
CA ARG A 10 -25.87 27.31 32.92
C ARG A 10 -24.46 26.92 32.44
N ARG A 11 -23.45 27.52 33.08
CA ARG A 11 -22.13 26.96 33.35
C ARG A 11 -21.94 26.92 34.87
N GLY A 12 -21.31 25.88 35.37
CA GLY A 12 -20.74 25.79 36.71
C GLY A 12 -20.28 24.36 37.00
N LEU A 13 -19.26 24.09 37.80
CA LEU A 13 -18.24 24.90 38.47
C LEU A 13 -17.25 23.89 39.11
N LEU A 14 -15.96 24.19 39.10
CA LEU A 14 -14.94 23.55 39.94
C LEU A 14 -14.88 24.24 41.31
N ARG A 15 -14.69 23.49 42.41
CA ARG A 15 -13.68 23.74 43.47
C ARG A 15 -13.81 22.81 44.71
N THR A 16 -12.72 22.07 44.93
CA THR A 16 -11.98 21.71 46.17
C THR A 16 -12.51 22.03 47.58
N ALA A 17 -12.33 21.07 48.51
CA ALA A 17 -11.99 21.28 49.92
C ALA A 17 -11.08 20.14 50.45
N VAL A 18 -10.23 20.44 51.44
CA VAL A 18 -9.01 19.72 51.88
C VAL A 18 -9.12 19.15 53.31
N ALA A 19 -8.50 17.98 53.53
CA ALA A 19 -7.87 17.37 54.73
C ALA A 19 -8.66 16.96 56.00
N GLY A 20 -8.34 15.76 56.51
CA GLY A 20 -8.62 15.28 57.88
C GLY A 20 -8.23 13.82 58.17
N ALA A 21 -6.95 13.58 58.50
CA ALA A 21 -6.29 12.50 59.27
C ALA A 21 -6.83 11.04 59.37
N ALA A 22 -5.98 10.11 58.87
CA ALA A 22 -5.47 8.84 59.42
C ALA A 22 -6.36 7.86 60.22
N LEU A 23 -6.38 6.59 59.76
CA LEU A 23 -6.13 5.35 60.52
C LEU A 23 -5.98 4.17 59.53
N LEU A 24 -4.86 3.44 59.60
CA LEU A 24 -4.63 2.07 59.10
C LEU A 24 -4.27 1.21 60.33
N PRO A 25 -4.22 -0.15 60.28
CA PRO A 25 -4.60 -1.11 59.23
C PRO A 25 -5.45 -2.30 59.76
N VAL A 26 -6.04 -3.14 58.90
CA VAL A 26 -6.06 -4.61 59.11
C VAL A 26 -5.95 -5.32 57.76
N ALA A 27 -5.00 -6.23 57.70
CA ALA A 27 -4.69 -7.12 56.60
C ALA A 27 -5.85 -8.07 56.27
N GLY A 28 -6.13 -8.23 54.97
CA GLY A 28 -6.88 -9.34 54.41
C GLY A 28 -6.10 -9.88 53.22
N ALA A 29 -5.40 -11.00 53.42
CA ALA A 29 -4.70 -11.72 52.37
C ALA A 29 -5.72 -12.31 51.39
N VAL A 30 -5.60 -11.96 50.11
CA VAL A 30 -6.29 -12.64 49.01
C VAL A 30 -5.30 -13.66 48.45
N PRO A 31 -5.67 -14.95 48.29
CA PRO A 31 -4.73 -15.95 47.76
C PRO A 31 -4.46 -15.64 46.29
N ALA A 32 -3.18 -15.62 45.92
CA ALA A 32 -2.76 -15.65 44.53
C ALA A 32 -3.10 -17.04 43.97
N ALA A 33 -4.03 -17.09 43.02
CA ALA A 33 -4.24 -18.28 42.21
C ALA A 33 -2.97 -18.51 41.36
N ALA A 34 -2.39 -19.69 41.50
CA ALA A 34 -1.29 -20.15 40.68
C ALA A 34 -1.72 -20.15 39.20
N ALA A 35 -0.92 -19.49 38.36
CA ALA A 35 -1.04 -19.64 36.93
C ALA A 35 -0.45 -21.01 36.55
N ASP A 36 -1.29 -21.90 36.03
CA ASP A 36 -0.87 -23.13 35.38
C ASP A 36 -0.05 -22.77 34.12
N GLU A 37 1.16 -23.33 34.02
CA GLU A 37 1.98 -23.27 32.82
C GLU A 37 1.30 -24.05 31.67
N PRO A 38 1.29 -23.53 30.42
CA PRO A 38 0.83 -24.33 29.30
C PRO A 38 1.85 -25.44 28.98
N GLN A 39 1.40 -26.68 29.15
CA GLN A 39 2.10 -27.89 28.71
C GLN A 39 2.40 -27.85 27.21
N GLN A 40 3.69 -27.99 26.89
CA GLN A 40 4.17 -28.25 25.53
C GLN A 40 3.58 -29.55 24.98
N HIS A 41 2.82 -29.46 23.90
CA HIS A 41 2.46 -30.62 23.08
C HIS A 41 3.51 -30.77 21.98
N GLY A 42 4.33 -31.81 22.12
CA GLY A 42 5.24 -32.28 21.09
C GLY A 42 4.48 -32.95 19.94
N GLY A 43 4.86 -32.61 18.71
CA GLY A 43 4.35 -33.23 17.50
C GLY A 43 5.14 -32.81 16.27
N GLY A 44 6.18 -33.60 15.93
CA GLY A 44 6.72 -33.71 14.57
C GLY A 44 7.60 -32.57 14.08
N SER A 45 8.86 -32.54 14.49
CA SER A 45 9.93 -31.87 13.75
C SER A 45 10.17 -32.60 12.42
N GLY A 46 9.43 -32.22 11.40
CA GLY A 46 9.91 -32.36 10.03
C GLY A 46 11.01 -31.33 9.82
N GLU A 47 12.26 -31.78 9.80
CA GLU A 47 13.37 -31.00 9.30
C GLU A 47 13.14 -30.70 7.81
N SER A 48 12.46 -29.60 7.50
CA SER A 48 12.58 -28.98 6.19
C SER A 48 13.84 -28.13 6.22
N GLY A 49 14.96 -28.70 5.75
CA GLY A 49 16.14 -27.92 5.43
C GLY A 49 15.72 -26.71 4.59
N GLY A 50 16.03 -25.52 5.09
CA GLY A 50 15.54 -24.25 4.55
C GLY A 50 16.02 -24.01 3.11
N SER A 51 15.27 -24.52 2.14
CA SER A 51 15.20 -23.91 0.82
C SER A 51 14.27 -22.70 0.98
N GLY A 52 14.82 -21.48 1.01
CA GLY A 52 14.02 -20.25 1.05
C GLY A 52 12.87 -20.34 0.03
N GLY A 53 11.67 -19.99 0.49
CA GLY A 53 10.45 -20.14 -0.31
C GLY A 53 10.58 -19.36 -1.63
N GLU A 54 10.06 -19.92 -2.71
CA GLU A 54 9.97 -19.20 -3.98
C GLU A 54 8.68 -18.37 -4.02
N THR A 55 8.77 -17.17 -4.57
CA THR A 55 7.62 -16.32 -4.88
C THR A 55 7.71 -15.88 -6.33
N ALA A 56 6.60 -16.02 -7.05
CA ALA A 56 6.45 -15.62 -8.44
C ALA A 56 5.82 -14.21 -8.50
N PHE A 57 6.42 -13.34 -9.29
CA PHE A 57 5.97 -11.96 -9.50
C PHE A 57 5.71 -11.74 -10.99
N THR A 58 4.45 -11.67 -11.40
CA THR A 58 4.06 -11.34 -12.77
C THR A 58 3.79 -9.84 -12.86
N TRP A 59 4.53 -9.13 -13.70
CA TRP A 59 4.36 -7.68 -13.84
C TRP A 59 3.14 -7.37 -14.69
N LEU A 60 2.19 -6.61 -14.15
CA LEU A 60 0.95 -6.22 -14.83
C LEU A 60 1.08 -4.86 -15.53
N GLY A 61 2.29 -4.30 -15.58
CA GLY A 61 2.55 -2.94 -16.06
C GLY A 61 2.32 -1.89 -14.98
N ASN A 62 2.72 -0.64 -15.24
CA ASN A 62 2.76 0.44 -14.27
C ASN A 62 3.46 0.02 -12.96
N SER A 63 2.79 0.18 -11.82
CA SER A 63 3.20 -0.37 -10.52
C SER A 63 2.58 -1.73 -10.20
N GLY A 64 1.78 -2.27 -11.11
CA GLY A 64 0.91 -3.42 -10.88
C GLY A 64 1.63 -4.76 -10.85
N TRP A 65 1.29 -5.62 -9.88
CA TRP A 65 1.82 -6.97 -9.76
C TRP A 65 0.74 -7.99 -9.42
N ARG A 66 0.85 -9.18 -10.01
CA ARG A 66 0.29 -10.41 -9.44
C ARG A 66 1.41 -11.17 -8.75
N ILE A 67 1.20 -11.47 -7.47
CA ILE A 67 2.21 -12.07 -6.60
C ILE A 67 1.69 -13.39 -6.07
N GLU A 68 2.38 -14.47 -6.37
CA GLU A 68 1.97 -15.83 -6.06
C GLU A 68 3.07 -16.51 -5.22
N GLY A 69 2.70 -16.99 -4.03
CA GLY A 69 3.65 -17.61 -3.11
C GLY A 69 2.92 -18.33 -1.98
N ASN A 70 3.50 -19.42 -1.48
CA ASN A 70 2.92 -20.21 -0.38
C ASN A 70 1.43 -20.60 -0.59
N GLY A 71 1.00 -20.82 -1.84
CA GLY A 71 -0.39 -21.16 -2.18
C GLY A 71 -1.38 -19.97 -2.19
N HIS A 72 -0.89 -18.74 -2.05
CA HIS A 72 -1.69 -17.51 -1.98
C HIS A 72 -1.41 -16.58 -3.17
N THR A 73 -2.40 -15.76 -3.53
CA THR A 73 -2.30 -14.78 -4.64
C THR A 73 -2.71 -13.39 -4.17
N VAL A 74 -1.78 -12.43 -4.25
CA VAL A 74 -2.02 -11.03 -3.91
C VAL A 74 -1.81 -10.15 -5.14
N LEU A 75 -2.72 -9.19 -5.35
CA LEU A 75 -2.52 -8.13 -6.32
C LEU A 75 -2.02 -6.87 -5.63
N PHE A 76 -1.16 -6.13 -6.31
CA PHE A 76 -0.79 -4.77 -5.95
C PHE A 76 -1.07 -3.86 -7.13
N ASP A 77 -1.78 -2.74 -6.92
CA ASP A 77 -2.14 -1.72 -7.92
C ASP A 77 -2.51 -2.28 -9.31
N PRO A 78 -3.49 -3.21 -9.43
CA PRO A 78 -3.81 -3.80 -10.70
C PRO A 78 -4.50 -2.80 -11.64
N TYR A 79 -3.81 -2.35 -12.68
CA TYR A 79 -4.36 -1.54 -13.77
C TYR A 79 -4.03 -2.15 -15.14
N LEU A 80 -4.94 -3.00 -15.61
CA LEU A 80 -4.86 -3.75 -16.86
C LEU A 80 -5.70 -3.12 -17.97
N THR A 81 -6.73 -2.33 -17.63
CA THR A 81 -7.61 -1.70 -18.64
C THR A 81 -6.86 -0.73 -19.55
N ARG A 82 -5.94 0.07 -19.00
CA ARG A 82 -4.97 0.93 -19.74
C ARG A 82 -5.61 1.70 -20.91
N PHE A 83 -6.29 2.78 -20.59
CA PHE A 83 -6.98 3.63 -21.56
C PHE A 83 -6.28 5.00 -21.71
N PRO A 84 -6.36 5.63 -22.89
CA PRO A 84 -5.83 6.98 -23.08
C PRO A 84 -6.67 8.01 -22.33
N THR A 85 -6.00 8.92 -21.65
CA THR A 85 -6.60 10.04 -20.91
C THR A 85 -6.42 11.39 -21.61
N HIS A 86 -5.85 11.37 -22.82
CA HIS A 86 -5.66 12.55 -23.66
C HIS A 86 -4.94 13.70 -22.94
N GLY A 87 -3.84 13.38 -22.24
CA GLY A 87 -3.06 14.36 -21.48
C GLY A 87 -3.56 14.56 -20.06
N PHE A 88 -3.98 13.47 -19.41
CA PHE A 88 -4.51 13.46 -18.04
C PHE A 88 -5.74 14.37 -17.87
N ASP A 89 -6.61 14.44 -18.87
CA ASP A 89 -7.87 15.18 -18.81
C ASP A 89 -8.73 14.61 -17.68
N ALA A 90 -8.96 15.41 -16.64
CA ALA A 90 -9.76 15.07 -15.47
C ALA A 90 -11.19 14.62 -15.84
N ALA A 91 -11.72 15.02 -17.00
CA ALA A 91 -13.03 14.62 -17.49
C ALA A 91 -13.03 13.25 -18.22
N THR A 92 -11.86 12.61 -18.41
CA THR A 92 -11.77 11.30 -19.06
C THR A 92 -12.64 10.27 -18.31
N PRO A 93 -13.61 9.62 -18.98
CA PRO A 93 -14.46 8.62 -18.34
C PRO A 93 -13.66 7.40 -17.88
N LEU A 94 -14.03 6.87 -16.71
CA LEU A 94 -13.54 5.56 -16.27
C LEU A 94 -14.15 4.46 -17.14
N THR A 95 -13.32 3.52 -17.55
CA THR A 95 -13.74 2.32 -18.31
C THR A 95 -13.09 1.09 -17.69
N VAL A 96 -13.66 -0.10 -17.92
CA VAL A 96 -13.08 -1.37 -17.46
C VAL A 96 -13.11 -2.37 -18.60
N ALA A 97 -11.94 -2.90 -18.98
CA ALA A 97 -11.79 -3.98 -19.94
C ALA A 97 -11.82 -5.32 -19.21
N ALA A 98 -13.02 -5.75 -18.80
CA ALA A 98 -13.23 -6.93 -17.94
C ALA A 98 -12.54 -8.20 -18.45
N ASP A 99 -12.57 -8.46 -19.77
CA ASP A 99 -11.95 -9.64 -20.38
C ASP A 99 -10.42 -9.62 -20.31
N VAL A 100 -9.82 -8.43 -20.36
CA VAL A 100 -8.37 -8.23 -20.18
C VAL A 100 -8.01 -8.40 -18.71
N VAL A 101 -8.79 -7.79 -17.81
CA VAL A 101 -8.58 -7.90 -16.36
C VAL A 101 -8.65 -9.37 -15.93
N ASP A 102 -9.75 -10.07 -16.22
CA ASP A 102 -9.98 -11.44 -15.78
C ASP A 102 -8.94 -12.43 -16.31
N ARG A 103 -8.36 -12.16 -17.48
CA ARG A 103 -7.33 -13.01 -18.10
C ARG A 103 -6.02 -13.04 -17.32
N HIS A 104 -5.69 -11.95 -16.62
CA HIS A 104 -4.34 -11.76 -16.08
C HIS A 104 -4.27 -11.74 -14.55
N ILE A 105 -5.37 -11.47 -13.84
CA ILE A 105 -5.37 -11.36 -12.37
C ILE A 105 -5.22 -12.68 -11.61
N GLY A 106 -5.45 -13.84 -12.25
CA GLY A 106 -5.46 -15.14 -11.57
C GLY A 106 -6.65 -15.27 -10.61
N GLU A 107 -6.42 -15.93 -9.46
CA GLU A 107 -7.41 -16.09 -8.39
C GLU A 107 -6.93 -15.37 -7.12
N PRO A 108 -7.02 -14.03 -7.07
CA PRO A 108 -6.54 -13.25 -5.94
C PRO A 108 -7.42 -13.42 -4.70
N GLU A 109 -6.84 -13.23 -3.53
CA GLU A 109 -7.58 -13.16 -2.26
C GLU A 109 -7.48 -11.77 -1.58
N LEU A 110 -6.51 -10.97 -2.01
CA LEU A 110 -6.21 -9.66 -1.48
C LEU A 110 -5.73 -8.74 -2.60
N VAL A 111 -6.23 -7.50 -2.58
CA VAL A 111 -5.72 -6.39 -3.41
C VAL A 111 -5.15 -5.34 -2.48
N LEU A 112 -3.90 -4.95 -2.73
CA LEU A 112 -3.21 -3.87 -2.04
C LEU A 112 -3.22 -2.64 -2.96
N VAL A 113 -3.70 -1.51 -2.45
CA VAL A 113 -3.79 -0.26 -3.21
C VAL A 113 -2.87 0.78 -2.57
N SER A 114 -1.88 1.26 -3.31
CA SER A 114 -0.94 2.29 -2.84
C SER A 114 -1.63 3.63 -2.64
N HIS A 115 -2.41 4.07 -3.62
CA HIS A 115 -3.22 5.28 -3.62
C HIS A 115 -4.29 5.18 -4.70
N SER A 116 -5.20 6.16 -4.72
CA SER A 116 -6.47 6.00 -5.43
C SER A 116 -6.51 6.64 -6.83
N HIS A 117 -5.38 7.03 -7.42
CA HIS A 117 -5.36 7.49 -8.81
C HIS A 117 -5.72 6.38 -9.80
N TRP A 118 -6.23 6.77 -10.97
CA TRP A 118 -6.84 5.84 -11.92
C TRP A 118 -5.88 4.72 -12.38
N ASP A 119 -4.60 5.03 -12.57
CA ASP A 119 -3.57 4.11 -13.05
C ASP A 119 -3.12 3.08 -11.98
N HIS A 120 -3.69 3.16 -10.78
CA HIS A 120 -3.50 2.20 -9.68
C HIS A 120 -4.81 1.54 -9.23
N PHE A 121 -5.91 2.30 -9.33
CA PHE A 121 -7.18 1.97 -8.68
C PHE A 121 -8.28 1.51 -9.63
N ASN A 122 -8.26 1.91 -10.91
CA ASN A 122 -9.43 1.83 -11.79
C ASN A 122 -10.09 0.44 -11.88
N ASP A 123 -9.28 -0.64 -11.91
CA ASP A 123 -9.83 -2.00 -12.05
C ASP A 123 -10.18 -2.64 -10.69
N VAL A 124 -9.73 -2.06 -9.58
CA VAL A 124 -9.92 -2.59 -8.22
C VAL A 124 -11.40 -2.74 -7.84
N PRO A 125 -12.31 -1.78 -8.09
CA PRO A 125 -13.73 -1.95 -7.82
C PRO A 125 -14.36 -3.12 -8.57
N TYR A 126 -13.96 -3.33 -9.83
CA TYR A 126 -14.42 -4.47 -10.63
C TYR A 126 -13.94 -5.79 -10.01
N ILE A 127 -12.62 -5.92 -9.79
CA ILE A 127 -11.99 -7.12 -9.23
C ILE A 127 -12.61 -7.47 -7.86
N ALA A 128 -12.77 -6.48 -6.98
CA ALA A 128 -13.35 -6.67 -5.66
C ALA A 128 -14.78 -7.22 -5.75
N ARG A 129 -15.62 -6.68 -6.64
CA ARG A 129 -17.02 -7.11 -6.77
C ARG A 129 -17.17 -8.43 -7.48
N SER A 130 -16.40 -8.67 -8.54
CA SER A 130 -16.52 -9.89 -9.34
C SER A 130 -15.94 -11.12 -8.63
N ARG A 131 -14.91 -10.93 -7.79
CA ARG A 131 -14.21 -12.02 -7.10
C ARG A 131 -14.48 -12.08 -5.59
N GLY A 132 -15.16 -11.09 -5.02
CA GLY A 132 -15.42 -11.04 -3.57
C GLY A 132 -14.17 -10.84 -2.71
N VAL A 133 -13.10 -10.29 -3.30
CA VAL A 133 -11.78 -10.21 -2.65
C VAL A 133 -11.67 -9.05 -1.67
N ARG A 134 -10.78 -9.18 -0.68
CA ARG A 134 -10.50 -8.10 0.26
C ARG A 134 -9.61 -7.04 -0.40
N VAL A 135 -9.81 -5.78 -0.03
CA VAL A 135 -9.00 -4.66 -0.51
C VAL A 135 -8.44 -3.89 0.68
N VAL A 136 -7.12 -3.71 0.69
CA VAL A 136 -6.38 -2.92 1.68
C VAL A 136 -6.01 -1.59 1.05
N GLY A 137 -6.36 -0.49 1.72
CA GLY A 137 -6.03 0.86 1.24
C GLY A 137 -6.37 1.91 2.29
N THR A 138 -6.20 3.18 1.92
CA THR A 138 -6.50 4.29 2.82
C THR A 138 -8.01 4.44 3.03
N ALA A 139 -8.41 5.29 4.00
CA ALA A 139 -9.82 5.61 4.20
C ALA A 139 -10.47 6.16 2.93
N THR A 140 -9.73 6.96 2.14
CA THR A 140 -10.19 7.47 0.85
C THR A 140 -10.42 6.36 -0.16
N THR A 141 -9.47 5.43 -0.31
CA THR A 141 -9.65 4.24 -1.17
C THR A 141 -10.92 3.48 -0.80
N CYS A 142 -11.12 3.21 0.50
CA CYS A 142 -12.31 2.50 0.95
C CYS A 142 -13.61 3.30 0.73
N HIS A 143 -13.58 4.62 0.84
CA HIS A 143 -14.73 5.47 0.54
C HIS A 143 -15.11 5.43 -0.95
N LEU A 144 -14.13 5.48 -1.85
CA LEU A 144 -14.34 5.32 -3.29
C LEU A 144 -14.91 3.94 -3.61
N LEU A 145 -14.33 2.87 -3.07
CA LEU A 145 -14.81 1.50 -3.27
C LEU A 145 -16.24 1.30 -2.78
N ARG A 146 -16.60 1.89 -1.63
CA ARG A 146 -17.99 1.86 -1.13
C ARG A 146 -18.95 2.57 -2.08
N ALA A 147 -18.58 3.75 -2.58
CA ALA A 147 -19.39 4.45 -3.56
C ALA A 147 -19.54 3.66 -4.87
N MET A 148 -18.52 2.88 -5.25
CA MET A 148 -18.53 2.00 -6.42
C MET A 148 -19.14 0.60 -6.15
N GLY A 149 -19.77 0.39 -5.00
CA GLY A 149 -20.57 -0.80 -4.72
C GLY A 149 -19.81 -2.00 -4.15
N VAL A 150 -18.58 -1.81 -3.65
CA VAL A 150 -17.85 -2.85 -2.91
C VAL A 150 -18.41 -2.98 -1.50
N ALA A 151 -18.62 -4.21 -1.03
CA ALA A 151 -19.21 -4.46 0.28
C ALA A 151 -18.25 -4.02 1.40
N PRO A 152 -18.72 -3.35 2.48
CA PRO A 152 -17.86 -2.89 3.57
C PRO A 152 -17.02 -4.00 4.22
N ALA A 153 -17.52 -5.24 4.26
CA ALA A 153 -16.81 -6.38 4.83
C ALA A 153 -15.55 -6.79 4.04
N GLN A 154 -15.40 -6.33 2.79
CA GLN A 154 -14.22 -6.56 1.97
C GLN A 154 -13.10 -5.53 2.24
N LEU A 155 -13.39 -4.45 2.96
CA LEU A 155 -12.52 -3.28 3.02
C LEU A 155 -11.69 -3.26 4.30
N VAL A 156 -10.38 -3.18 4.15
CA VAL A 156 -9.40 -3.08 5.24
C VAL A 156 -8.75 -1.71 5.17
N VAL A 157 -9.21 -0.80 6.05
CA VAL A 157 -8.68 0.57 6.13
C VAL A 157 -7.35 0.56 6.88
N VAL A 158 -6.33 1.18 6.29
CA VAL A 158 -4.98 1.31 6.87
C VAL A 158 -4.45 2.74 6.75
N LYS A 159 -3.40 3.08 7.49
CA LYS A 159 -2.76 4.41 7.50
C LYS A 159 -1.26 4.39 7.22
N GLY A 160 -0.61 3.25 7.36
CA GLY A 160 0.85 3.14 7.36
C GLY A 160 1.39 2.93 8.78
N GLY A 161 2.10 1.82 8.97
CA GLY A 161 2.62 1.35 10.26
C GLY A 161 2.04 0.00 10.70
N GLU A 162 0.92 -0.43 10.11
CA GLU A 162 0.31 -1.72 10.41
C GLU A 162 1.16 -2.90 9.90
N VAL A 163 1.15 -4.02 10.64
CA VAL A 163 1.66 -5.31 10.18
C VAL A 163 0.51 -6.32 10.28
N LEU A 164 0.03 -6.75 9.13
CA LEU A 164 -1.14 -7.61 8.98
C LEU A 164 -0.69 -9.03 8.65
N ASP A 165 -1.23 -10.02 9.37
CA ASP A 165 -1.02 -11.44 9.12
C ASP A 165 -2.26 -12.03 8.48
N PHE A 166 -2.06 -12.73 7.34
CA PHE A 166 -3.12 -13.37 6.58
C PHE A 166 -3.04 -14.90 6.61
N GLY A 167 -2.25 -15.48 7.51
CA GLY A 167 -2.22 -16.94 7.73
C GLY A 167 -1.48 -17.70 6.63
N GLY A 168 -0.40 -17.11 6.12
CA GLY A 168 0.43 -17.67 5.04
C GLY A 168 1.30 -16.62 4.35
N TYR A 169 0.94 -15.35 4.50
CA TYR A 169 1.75 -14.20 4.13
C TYR A 169 1.49 -13.05 5.09
N THR A 170 2.48 -12.15 5.18
CA THR A 170 2.42 -10.94 6.00
C THR A 170 2.48 -9.71 5.10
N VAL A 171 1.75 -8.67 5.49
CA VAL A 171 1.73 -7.37 4.81
C VAL A 171 2.04 -6.29 5.83
N ARG A 172 3.21 -5.68 5.72
CA ARG A 172 3.55 -4.45 6.44
C ARG A 172 3.15 -3.26 5.58
N VAL A 173 2.29 -2.41 6.11
CA VAL A 173 1.84 -1.17 5.48
C VAL A 173 2.82 -0.06 5.86
N VAL A 174 3.27 0.72 4.89
CA VAL A 174 4.29 1.76 5.07
C VAL A 174 3.72 3.07 4.56
N ALA A 175 3.66 4.11 5.41
CA ALA A 175 3.29 5.44 4.94
C ALA A 175 4.35 5.94 3.94
N SER A 176 3.91 6.46 2.80
CA SER A 176 4.76 6.94 1.71
C SER A 176 4.28 8.31 1.20
N LEU A 177 4.87 8.80 0.10
CA LEU A 177 4.50 10.07 -0.53
C LEU A 177 4.28 9.88 -2.04
N HIS A 178 3.46 10.75 -2.63
CA HIS A 178 3.19 10.72 -4.06
C HIS A 178 4.35 11.27 -4.91
N SER A 179 4.48 10.76 -6.14
CA SER A 179 5.37 11.29 -7.19
C SER A 179 5.11 12.78 -7.45
N ARG A 180 6.17 13.55 -7.73
CA ARG A 180 6.09 15.00 -7.96
C ARG A 180 6.40 15.37 -9.40
N ASN A 181 5.73 16.39 -9.92
CA ASN A 181 6.03 17.03 -11.18
C ASN A 181 7.11 18.13 -11.03
N ALA A 182 7.44 18.84 -12.11
CA ALA A 182 8.45 19.90 -12.14
C ALA A 182 8.12 21.08 -11.21
N GLU A 183 6.84 21.36 -10.96
CA GLU A 183 6.37 22.40 -10.04
C GLU A 183 6.22 21.92 -8.59
N HIS A 184 6.72 20.73 -8.25
CA HIS A 184 6.58 20.07 -6.94
C HIS A 184 5.12 19.79 -6.55
N ARG A 185 4.22 19.69 -7.53
CA ARG A 185 2.81 19.30 -7.36
C ARG A 185 2.62 17.86 -7.79
N TYR A 186 1.42 17.34 -7.58
CA TYR A 186 0.99 16.07 -8.12
C TYR A 186 -0.48 16.14 -8.54
N TRP A 187 -0.89 15.20 -9.37
CA TRP A 187 -2.22 15.16 -9.96
C TRP A 187 -3.28 14.80 -8.90
N ALA A 188 -4.49 15.36 -9.04
CA ALA A 188 -5.65 15.18 -8.14
C ALA A 188 -5.31 14.97 -6.63
N PRO A 189 -4.73 15.99 -5.95
CA PRO A 189 -4.52 15.92 -4.51
C PRO A 189 -5.85 15.97 -3.75
N GLY A 190 -5.93 15.27 -2.61
CA GLY A 190 -7.10 15.34 -1.74
C GLY A 190 -7.38 14.03 -1.00
N THR A 191 -8.30 14.10 -0.04
CA THR A 191 -8.79 12.96 0.74
C THR A 191 -10.31 13.02 0.88
N LEU A 192 -10.94 11.87 1.12
CA LEU A 192 -12.38 11.77 1.36
C LEU A 192 -12.67 11.38 2.80
N THR A 193 -13.54 12.13 3.47
CA THR A 193 -13.98 11.86 4.84
C THR A 193 -15.26 11.02 4.93
N ALA A 194 -15.94 10.79 3.79
CA ALA A 194 -17.06 9.87 3.65
C ALA A 194 -17.14 9.35 2.20
N PRO A 195 -17.85 8.24 1.93
CA PRO A 195 -18.15 7.82 0.57
C PRO A 195 -18.87 8.93 -0.22
N PRO A 196 -18.45 9.21 -1.46
CA PRO A 196 -19.18 10.10 -2.35
C PRO A 196 -20.63 9.67 -2.54
N ALA A 197 -21.54 10.64 -2.69
CA ALA A 197 -22.96 10.36 -2.89
C ALA A 197 -23.26 9.70 -4.26
N THR A 198 -22.45 10.03 -5.27
CA THR A 198 -22.48 9.43 -6.60
C THR A 198 -21.17 8.68 -6.83
N PRO A 199 -21.19 7.47 -7.44
CA PRO A 199 -19.97 6.79 -7.83
C PRO A 199 -19.13 7.67 -8.77
N PRO A 200 -17.80 7.70 -8.64
CA PRO A 200 -16.93 8.42 -9.56
C PRO A 200 -17.11 7.88 -10.99
N GLY A 201 -17.23 8.80 -11.95
CA GLY A 201 -17.37 8.50 -13.37
C GLY A 201 -16.16 8.93 -14.21
N THR A 202 -15.29 9.80 -13.70
CA THR A 202 -14.08 10.26 -14.41
C THR A 202 -12.81 10.09 -13.60
N ILE A 203 -11.66 10.15 -14.27
CA ILE A 203 -10.37 10.05 -13.58
C ILE A 203 -10.22 11.14 -12.52
N GLY A 204 -10.62 12.39 -12.80
CA GLY A 204 -10.42 13.51 -11.86
C GLY A 204 -11.18 13.42 -10.53
N GLU A 205 -12.18 12.54 -10.44
CA GLU A 205 -12.91 12.26 -9.21
C GLU A 205 -12.19 11.23 -8.31
N LEU A 206 -11.16 10.58 -8.85
CA LEU A 206 -10.27 9.66 -8.14
C LEU A 206 -9.08 10.44 -7.54
N VAL A 207 -9.33 11.12 -6.42
CA VAL A 207 -8.28 11.84 -5.67
C VAL A 207 -7.27 10.89 -5.04
N GLU A 208 -6.01 11.33 -4.85
CA GLU A 208 -4.90 10.52 -4.30
C GLU A 208 -5.30 9.71 -3.06
N GLY A 209 -5.80 10.40 -2.03
CA GLY A 209 -6.24 9.76 -0.81
C GLY A 209 -5.12 9.35 0.14
N ASP A 210 -3.97 10.03 0.10
CA ASP A 210 -2.68 9.63 0.70
C ASP A 210 -2.05 8.40 0.02
N THR A 211 -0.73 8.31 0.09
CA THR A 211 0.07 7.27 -0.58
C THR A 211 0.71 6.30 0.40
N LEU A 212 0.62 5.01 0.09
CA LEU A 212 1.21 3.89 0.83
C LEU A 212 2.24 3.13 -0.02
N ALA A 213 3.13 2.44 0.67
CA ALA A 213 3.90 1.33 0.14
C ALA A 213 3.61 0.07 0.98
N PHE A 214 3.90 -1.11 0.44
CA PHE A 214 3.65 -2.38 1.13
C PHE A 214 4.89 -3.25 1.09
N GLN A 215 5.29 -3.79 2.24
CA GLN A 215 6.27 -4.88 2.28
C GLN A 215 5.52 -6.19 2.51
N VAL A 216 5.60 -7.10 1.54
CA VAL A 216 4.93 -8.41 1.57
C VAL A 216 5.95 -9.53 1.74
N ARG A 217 5.57 -10.60 2.45
CA ARG A 217 6.36 -11.83 2.54
C ARG A 217 5.44 -13.04 2.65
N PHE A 218 5.63 -14.02 1.77
CA PHE A 218 4.87 -15.28 1.72
C PHE A 218 5.69 -16.40 2.35
N GLY A 219 5.23 -16.95 3.48
CA GLY A 219 5.99 -17.94 4.25
C GLY A 219 7.45 -17.51 4.48
N ASP A 220 8.39 -18.40 4.15
CA ASP A 220 9.84 -18.14 4.19
C ASP A 220 10.41 -17.65 2.84
N GLY A 221 9.54 -17.10 1.98
CA GLY A 221 9.93 -16.42 0.75
C GLY A 221 10.57 -15.05 0.99
N PRO A 222 11.05 -14.40 -0.08
CA PRO A 222 11.70 -13.10 0.03
C PRO A 222 10.72 -12.04 0.55
N SER A 223 11.23 -11.13 1.36
CA SER A 223 10.52 -9.90 1.72
C SER A 223 10.61 -8.89 0.56
N THR A 224 9.47 -8.43 0.08
CA THR A 224 9.39 -7.58 -1.11
C THR A 224 8.69 -6.27 -0.77
N LEU A 225 9.38 -5.14 -0.99
CA LEU A 225 8.78 -3.82 -0.93
C LEU A 225 8.18 -3.45 -2.29
N LEU A 226 6.94 -2.99 -2.27
CA LEU A 226 6.11 -2.56 -3.40
C LEU A 226 5.81 -1.07 -3.24
N THR A 227 6.20 -0.26 -4.23
CA THR A 227 5.90 1.19 -4.24
C THR A 227 5.04 1.54 -5.44
N GLY A 228 4.02 2.37 -5.24
CA GLY A 228 3.21 2.92 -6.33
C GLY A 228 3.67 4.29 -6.83
N ALA A 229 4.62 4.93 -6.13
CA ALA A 229 5.02 6.30 -6.40
C ALA A 229 6.50 6.55 -6.09
N SER A 230 7.06 7.62 -6.65
CA SER A 230 8.49 7.97 -6.66
C SER A 230 8.89 9.03 -5.61
N ASP A 231 8.17 9.05 -4.49
CA ASP A 231 8.55 9.77 -3.27
C ASP A 231 8.21 8.91 -2.05
N PHE A 232 8.79 9.23 -0.90
CA PHE A 232 8.68 8.38 0.27
C PHE A 232 8.95 9.12 1.57
N VAL A 233 8.38 8.59 2.65
CA VAL A 233 8.68 9.03 4.00
C VAL A 233 9.92 8.28 4.49
N GLU A 234 11.08 8.94 4.47
CA GLU A 234 12.36 8.27 4.72
C GLU A 234 12.44 7.51 6.05
N HIS A 235 11.82 8.05 7.11
CA HIS A 235 11.85 7.42 8.44
C HIS A 235 10.97 6.17 8.54
N THR A 236 9.94 6.02 7.71
CA THR A 236 9.10 4.80 7.70
C THR A 236 9.72 3.70 6.84
N PHE A 237 10.59 4.06 5.89
CA PHE A 237 11.35 3.13 5.05
C PHE A 237 12.63 2.63 5.75
N ALA A 238 13.17 3.42 6.68
CA ALA A 238 14.34 3.06 7.46
C ALA A 238 14.14 1.72 8.20
N GLY A 239 15.03 0.76 7.93
CA GLY A 239 15.03 -0.53 8.62
C GLY A 239 14.07 -1.59 8.05
N LEU A 240 13.33 -1.29 6.97
CA LEU A 240 12.53 -2.29 6.27
C LEU A 240 13.37 -3.44 5.69
N ARG A 241 14.59 -3.12 5.22
CA ARG A 241 15.60 -4.07 4.71
C ARG A 241 15.02 -5.17 3.80
N PRO A 242 14.24 -4.83 2.75
CA PRO A 242 13.64 -5.84 1.90
C PRO A 242 14.71 -6.59 1.08
N ASP A 243 14.44 -7.85 0.77
CA ASP A 243 15.26 -8.63 -0.17
C ASP A 243 15.13 -8.09 -1.59
N ILE A 244 13.93 -7.64 -1.94
CA ILE A 244 13.54 -7.10 -3.23
C ILE A 244 12.85 -5.75 -3.02
N ALA A 245 13.35 -4.71 -3.67
CA ALA A 245 12.68 -3.41 -3.73
C ALA A 245 12.16 -3.15 -5.14
N MET A 246 10.84 -3.12 -5.29
CA MET A 246 10.14 -2.72 -6.50
C MET A 246 9.87 -1.22 -6.41
N ILE A 247 10.71 -0.42 -7.06
CA ILE A 247 10.78 1.04 -6.85
C ILE A 247 10.26 1.79 -8.06
N ALA A 248 9.34 2.74 -7.84
CA ALA A 248 8.79 3.56 -8.91
C ALA A 248 9.87 4.49 -9.47
N VAL A 249 9.90 4.62 -10.81
CA VAL A 249 10.80 5.51 -11.52
C VAL A 249 10.29 6.94 -11.40
N GLU A 250 11.20 7.87 -11.10
CA GLU A 250 10.88 9.29 -11.04
C GLU A 250 10.70 9.89 -12.44
N SER A 251 9.90 10.96 -12.53
CA SER A 251 9.84 11.76 -13.74
C SER A 251 11.21 12.39 -14.05
N THR A 252 11.45 12.72 -15.32
CA THR A 252 12.68 13.39 -15.79
C THR A 252 12.91 14.76 -15.13
N ALA A 253 11.88 15.33 -14.50
CA ALA A 253 12.01 16.57 -13.73
C ALA A 253 12.84 16.39 -12.45
N ARG A 254 12.99 15.16 -11.94
CA ARG A 254 13.84 14.81 -10.78
C ARG A 254 13.65 15.72 -9.57
N THR A 255 12.39 16.05 -9.25
CA THR A 255 12.07 17.03 -8.20
C THR A 255 12.13 16.47 -6.79
N THR A 256 12.05 15.15 -6.62
CA THR A 256 12.28 14.49 -5.33
C THR A 256 13.77 14.53 -4.99
N HIS A 257 14.14 15.38 -4.03
CA HIS A 257 15.55 15.61 -3.69
C HIS A 257 16.29 14.32 -3.35
N ARG A 258 17.30 13.98 -4.16
CA ARG A 258 18.16 12.79 -4.01
C ARG A 258 17.35 11.51 -3.78
N TYR A 259 16.27 11.33 -4.52
CA TYR A 259 15.36 10.18 -4.42
C TYR A 259 16.10 8.83 -4.31
N VAL A 260 16.82 8.42 -5.36
CA VAL A 260 17.51 7.12 -5.38
C VAL A 260 18.56 6.98 -4.26
N PRO A 261 19.50 7.92 -4.03
CA PRO A 261 20.44 7.82 -2.92
C PRO A 261 19.79 7.65 -1.54
N ARG A 262 18.77 8.47 -1.23
CA ARG A 262 18.09 8.41 0.08
C ARG A 262 17.30 7.12 0.23
N LEU A 263 16.62 6.69 -0.83
CA LEU A 263 15.83 5.46 -0.82
C LEU A 263 16.71 4.23 -0.60
N LEU A 264 17.82 4.11 -1.35
CA LEU A 264 18.74 2.98 -1.18
C LEU A 264 19.37 2.95 0.22
N GLN A 265 19.70 4.11 0.78
CA GLN A 265 20.22 4.20 2.15
C GLN A 265 19.17 3.78 3.19
N ALA A 266 17.93 4.26 3.08
CA ALA A 266 16.85 3.91 4.01
C ALA A 266 16.54 2.40 3.98
N LEU A 267 16.60 1.79 2.80
CA LEU A 267 16.36 0.36 2.59
C LEU A 267 17.56 -0.55 2.87
N ASP A 268 18.69 0.03 3.30
CA ASP A 268 19.97 -0.68 3.51
C ASP A 268 20.45 -1.47 2.28
N HIS A 269 20.40 -0.83 1.11
CA HIS A 269 20.94 -1.35 -0.14
C HIS A 269 20.41 -2.76 -0.50
N PRO A 270 19.11 -2.88 -0.87
CA PRO A 270 18.46 -4.17 -1.08
C PRO A 270 19.17 -5.03 -2.11
N ARG A 271 19.12 -6.35 -1.94
CA ARG A 271 19.82 -7.32 -2.80
C ARG A 271 19.33 -7.26 -4.24
N THR A 272 18.04 -7.04 -4.45
CA THR A 272 17.43 -6.87 -5.77
C THR A 272 16.63 -5.57 -5.85
N VAL A 273 16.78 -4.86 -6.97
CA VAL A 273 15.93 -3.71 -7.34
C VAL A 273 15.24 -4.01 -8.66
N VAL A 274 13.93 -3.74 -8.69
CA VAL A 274 13.08 -3.85 -9.88
C VAL A 274 12.43 -2.48 -10.11
N PRO A 275 12.69 -1.76 -11.21
CA PRO A 275 12.01 -0.52 -11.50
C PRO A 275 10.56 -0.78 -11.94
N VAL A 276 9.64 0.06 -11.49
CA VAL A 276 8.21 0.06 -11.86
C VAL A 276 7.77 1.48 -12.24
N HIS A 277 6.53 1.66 -12.70
CA HIS A 277 5.98 2.98 -13.09
C HIS A 277 6.86 3.67 -14.15
N TRP A 278 7.36 2.90 -15.12
CA TRP A 278 8.20 3.42 -16.20
C TRP A 278 7.61 3.21 -17.58
N ASP A 279 6.70 2.26 -17.73
CA ASP A 279 5.99 1.97 -18.97
C ASP A 279 4.87 2.97 -19.25
N ASP A 280 4.49 3.08 -20.53
CA ASP A 280 3.35 3.87 -20.97
C ASP A 280 2.02 3.20 -20.62
N PHE A 281 1.50 3.53 -19.43
CA PHE A 281 0.24 3.01 -18.89
C PHE A 281 -1.04 3.52 -19.58
N GLU A 282 -0.92 4.41 -20.58
CA GLU A 282 -2.05 4.84 -21.43
C GLU A 282 -2.20 3.99 -22.70
N THR A 283 -1.32 3.00 -22.88
CA THR A 283 -1.33 2.06 -24.02
C THR A 283 -1.53 0.62 -23.55
N PRO A 284 -2.10 -0.29 -24.36
CA PRO A 284 -2.21 -1.70 -23.99
C PRO A 284 -0.86 -2.34 -23.66
N LEU A 285 -0.87 -3.44 -22.90
CA LEU A 285 0.34 -4.21 -22.60
C LEU A 285 0.98 -4.74 -23.90
N THR A 286 2.22 -4.38 -24.15
CA THR A 286 3.03 -4.84 -25.29
C THR A 286 4.27 -5.62 -24.85
N GLU A 287 4.81 -6.45 -25.74
CA GLU A 287 6.15 -7.04 -25.61
C GLU A 287 6.99 -6.63 -26.84
N PRO A 288 8.10 -5.88 -26.66
CA PRO A 288 8.61 -5.34 -25.39
C PRO A 288 7.71 -4.24 -24.82
N ALA A 289 7.81 -4.00 -23.51
CA ALA A 289 7.14 -2.89 -22.85
C ALA A 289 7.74 -1.54 -23.27
N ALA A 290 6.87 -0.61 -23.66
CA ALA A 290 7.24 0.73 -24.10
C ALA A 290 7.38 1.66 -22.90
N GLN A 291 8.46 2.43 -22.84
CA GLN A 291 8.69 3.41 -21.78
C GLN A 291 7.81 4.66 -21.98
N ALA A 292 7.19 5.13 -20.91
CA ALA A 292 6.41 6.36 -20.90
C ALA A 292 7.28 7.59 -21.18
N PRO A 293 6.79 8.55 -21.99
CA PRO A 293 7.44 9.84 -22.13
C PRO A 293 7.63 10.53 -20.78
N GLY A 294 8.80 11.11 -20.54
CA GLY A 294 9.06 11.88 -19.32
C GLY A 294 9.41 11.03 -18.08
N THR A 295 9.67 9.73 -18.24
CA THR A 295 10.29 8.87 -17.20
C THR A 295 11.79 8.72 -17.45
N ASP A 296 12.60 8.55 -16.40
CA ASP A 296 14.07 8.40 -16.51
C ASP A 296 14.55 7.05 -15.94
N LEU A 297 14.13 5.97 -16.62
CA LEU A 297 14.47 4.59 -16.25
C LEU A 297 15.99 4.39 -16.26
N ASP A 298 16.67 4.71 -17.36
CA ASP A 298 18.12 4.52 -17.50
C ASP A 298 18.90 5.28 -16.43
N GLY A 299 18.50 6.50 -16.10
CA GLY A 299 19.13 7.30 -15.07
C GLY A 299 18.91 6.71 -13.67
N LEU A 300 17.72 6.18 -13.36
CA LEU A 300 17.51 5.44 -12.10
C LEU A 300 18.43 4.21 -12.04
N LEU A 301 18.47 3.38 -13.10
CA LEU A 301 19.30 2.17 -13.13
C LEU A 301 20.79 2.48 -13.02
N ALA A 302 21.25 3.56 -13.66
CA ALA A 302 22.63 4.04 -13.56
C ALA A 302 22.99 4.48 -12.13
N GLN A 303 22.06 5.15 -11.42
CA GLN A 303 22.26 5.50 -10.01
C GLN A 303 22.34 4.26 -9.13
N VAL A 304 21.45 3.29 -9.30
CA VAL A 304 21.46 2.04 -8.51
C VAL A 304 22.78 1.29 -8.70
N ARG A 305 23.22 1.09 -9.95
CA ARG A 305 24.49 0.40 -10.25
C ARG A 305 25.70 1.10 -9.63
N ARG A 306 25.70 2.43 -9.61
CA ARG A 306 26.79 3.23 -9.03
C ARG A 306 26.81 3.20 -7.51
N LEU A 307 25.64 3.33 -6.88
CA LEU A 307 25.50 3.48 -5.42
C LEU A 307 25.43 2.14 -4.69
N SER A 308 25.01 1.09 -5.37
CA SER A 308 24.87 -0.26 -4.82
C SER A 308 25.33 -1.31 -5.86
N PRO A 309 26.64 -1.43 -6.14
CA PRO A 309 27.16 -2.28 -7.21
C PRO A 309 26.90 -3.79 -7.00
N ARG A 310 26.52 -4.20 -5.78
CA ARG A 310 26.14 -5.59 -5.46
C ARG A 310 24.64 -5.86 -5.64
N THR A 311 23.83 -4.82 -5.79
CA THR A 311 22.39 -4.97 -6.03
C THR A 311 22.16 -5.49 -7.44
N ARG A 312 21.41 -6.59 -7.56
CA ARG A 312 20.91 -7.08 -8.84
C ARG A 312 19.79 -6.18 -9.32
N VAL A 313 19.92 -5.64 -10.53
CA VAL A 313 18.87 -4.87 -11.19
C VAL A 313 18.15 -5.78 -12.18
N ILE A 314 16.82 -5.89 -12.07
CA ILE A 314 15.99 -6.64 -13.01
C ILE A 314 14.99 -5.66 -13.62
N ARG A 315 15.05 -5.44 -14.93
CA ARG A 315 14.01 -4.71 -15.64
C ARG A 315 12.88 -5.70 -15.96
N PRO A 316 11.63 -5.47 -15.50
CA PRO A 316 10.53 -6.35 -15.83
C PRO A 316 10.07 -6.11 -17.29
N GLU A 317 9.35 -7.08 -17.86
CA GLU A 317 8.63 -6.95 -19.13
C GLU A 317 7.17 -7.33 -18.91
N HIS A 318 6.25 -6.75 -19.68
CA HIS A 318 4.83 -6.94 -19.45
C HIS A 318 4.45 -8.42 -19.42
N LEU A 319 3.71 -8.82 -18.39
CA LEU A 319 3.23 -10.19 -18.17
C LEU A 319 4.35 -11.24 -17.97
N ALA A 320 5.62 -10.84 -17.99
CA ALA A 320 6.72 -11.72 -17.64
C ALA A 320 6.70 -12.02 -16.13
N THR A 321 7.03 -13.26 -15.79
CA THR A 321 7.04 -13.73 -14.40
C THR A 321 8.46 -13.89 -13.88
N LEU A 322 8.76 -13.23 -12.77
CA LEU A 322 10.01 -13.33 -12.04
C LEU A 322 9.86 -14.33 -10.90
N HIS A 323 10.66 -15.40 -10.91
CA HIS A 323 10.73 -16.36 -9.81
C HIS A 323 11.89 -15.99 -8.89
N LEU A 324 11.58 -15.55 -7.67
CA LEU A 324 12.55 -15.01 -6.73
C LEU A 324 12.50 -15.77 -5.40
N ARG A 325 13.66 -15.92 -4.76
CA ARG A 325 13.84 -16.65 -3.49
C ARG A 325 14.50 -15.75 -2.44
N ALA A 326 14.26 -16.05 -1.16
CA ALA A 326 14.93 -15.44 -0.02
C ALA A 326 16.45 -15.68 -0.05
#